data_AF-A0A0X8KA96-F1
#
_entry.id   AF-A0A0X8KA96-F1
#
_cell.length_a   1.000
_cell.length_b   1.000
_cell.length_c   1.000
_cell.angle_alpha   90.00
_cell.angle_beta   90.00
_cell.angle_gamma   90.00
#
_symmetry.space_group_name_H-M   'P 1'
#
loop_
_entity.id
_entity.type
_entity.pdbx_description
1 polymer ?
#
loop_
_entity_poly.entity_id
_entity_poly.type
_entity_poly.pdbx_seq_one_letter_code
_entity_poly.pdbx_strand_id
1 'polypeptide(L)' 'MCELMEKFGEKKLEEGRLEGRAEGRIESARRTATALLALGKLTLSQIAEATELSQEEVKRLTGTLGV' A
#
# COMPACT_ATOMS: atom_id res chain seq x y z
N MET A 1 -4.44 10.78 -41.82
CA MET A 1 -4.95 10.28 -40.53
C MET A 1 -3.93 9.32 -39.95
N CYS A 2 -2.95 9.81 -39.19
CA CYS A 2 -2.09 9.09 -38.23
C CYS A 2 -0.90 9.97 -37.82
N GLU A 3 -1.15 11.09 -37.14
CA GLU A 3 -0.08 11.86 -36.47
C GLU A 3 -0.46 12.23 -35.02
N LEU A 4 -1.55 11.65 -34.49
CA LEU A 4 -2.13 12.02 -33.19
C LEU A 4 -2.17 10.86 -32.19
N MET A 5 -1.37 9.81 -32.40
CA MET A 5 -1.32 8.66 -31.47
C MET A 5 -0.03 8.61 -30.63
N GLU A 6 1.03 9.34 -31.02
CA GLU A 6 2.32 9.25 -30.31
C GLU A 6 2.39 10.17 -29.07
N LYS A 7 1.62 11.28 -29.01
CA LYS A 7 1.71 12.25 -27.90
C LYS A 7 0.93 11.92 -26.63
N PHE A 8 0.03 10.94 -26.64
CA PHE A 8 -0.78 10.57 -25.47
C PHE A 8 -0.28 9.34 -24.72
N GLY A 9 0.59 8.52 -25.34
CA GLY A 9 1.11 7.29 -24.73
C GLY A 9 2.12 7.54 -23.61
N GLU A 10 2.98 8.55 -23.77
CA GLU A 10 4.07 8.79 -22.82
C GLU A 10 3.60 9.43 -21.50
N LYS A 11 2.56 10.28 -21.56
CA LYS A 11 2.00 10.94 -20.36
C LYS A 11 1.24 9.99 -19.43
N LYS A 12 0.49 9.03 -19.99
CA LYS A 12 -0.28 8.02 -19.23
C LYS A 12 0.60 7.01 -18.49
N LEU A 13 1.80 6.73 -19.00
CA LEU A 13 2.74 5.78 -18.39
C LEU A 13 3.50 6.39 -17.20
N GLU A 14 3.73 7.70 -17.22
CA GLU A 14 4.43 8.39 -16.12
C GLU A 14 3.52 8.58 -14.90
N GLU A 15 2.23 8.92 -15.10
CA GLU A 15 1.22 8.96 -14.03
C GLU A 15 1.05 7.60 -13.34
N GLY A 16 0.89 6.51 -14.11
CA GLY A 16 0.76 5.15 -13.55
C GLY A 16 2.03 4.66 -12.83
N ARG A 17 3.21 5.17 -13.17
CA ARG A 17 4.49 4.79 -12.53
C ARG A 17 4.77 5.56 -11.24
N LEU A 18 4.30 6.80 -11.14
CA LEU A 18 4.36 7.60 -9.91
C LEU A 18 3.27 7.19 -8.91
N GLU A 19 2.04 6.97 -9.38
CA GLU A 19 0.95 6.42 -8.56
C GLU A 19 1.28 5.01 -8.07
N GLY A 20 1.76 4.12 -8.96
CA GLY A 20 2.15 2.76 -8.57
C GLY A 20 3.30 2.69 -7.55
N ARG A 21 4.16 3.72 -7.46
CA ARG A 21 5.22 3.81 -6.44
C ARG A 21 4.72 4.34 -5.10
N ALA A 22 3.82 5.32 -5.11
CA ALA A 22 3.22 5.87 -3.90
C ALA A 22 2.24 4.88 -3.27
N GLU A 23 1.35 4.30 -4.09
CA GLU A 23 0.46 3.21 -3.68
C GLU A 23 1.25 1.99 -3.25
N GLY A 24 2.30 1.61 -4.00
CA GLY A 24 3.14 0.47 -3.65
C GLY A 24 3.77 0.56 -2.25
N ARG A 25 4.14 1.76 -1.78
CA ARG A 25 4.70 1.93 -0.43
C ARG A 25 3.65 1.76 0.67
N ILE A 26 2.47 2.38 0.50
CA ILE A 26 1.37 2.27 1.48
C ILE A 26 0.80 0.85 1.48
N GLU A 27 0.64 0.24 0.29
CA GLU A 27 0.21 -1.14 0.14
C GLU A 27 1.22 -2.11 0.77
N SER A 28 2.52 -1.88 0.58
CA SER A 28 3.57 -2.71 1.21
C SER A 28 3.53 -2.60 2.73
N ALA A 29 3.36 -1.39 3.29
CA ALA A 29 3.23 -1.19 4.72
C ALA A 29 2.01 -1.92 5.29
N ARG A 30 0.85 -1.77 4.63
CA ARG A 30 -0.40 -2.46 5.01
C ARG A 30 -0.26 -3.98 4.93
N ARG A 31 0.29 -4.49 3.83
CA ARG A 31 0.50 -5.94 3.63
C ARG A 31 1.47 -6.52 4.64
N THR A 32 2.52 -5.78 4.98
CA THR A 32 3.44 -6.16 6.05
C THR A 32 2.73 -6.17 7.39
N ALA A 33 1.92 -5.15 7.71
CA ALA A 33 1.15 -5.10 8.95
C ALA A 33 0.15 -6.26 9.05
N THR A 34 -0.57 -6.58 7.98
CA THR A 34 -1.46 -7.74 7.88
C THR A 34 -0.71 -9.05 8.14
N ALA A 35 0.47 -9.24 7.55
CA ALA A 35 1.29 -10.43 7.77
C ALA A 35 1.77 -10.55 9.23
N LEU A 36 2.21 -9.44 9.82
CA LEU A 36 2.62 -9.39 11.23
C LEU A 36 1.45 -9.65 12.19
N LEU A 37 0.25 -9.15 11.86
CA LEU A 37 -0.99 -9.42 12.60
C LEU A 37 -1.36 -10.90 12.52
N ALA A 38 -1.32 -11.50 11.33
CA ALA A 38 -1.61 -12.91 11.11
C ALA A 38 -0.63 -13.85 11.85
N LEU A 39 0.62 -13.42 12.04
CA LEU A 39 1.59 -14.16 12.85
C LEU A 39 1.24 -14.17 14.34
N GLY A 40 0.49 -13.17 14.84
CA GLY A 40 0.01 -13.11 16.22
C GLY A 40 1.11 -12.95 17.29
N LYS A 41 2.35 -12.65 16.88
CA LYS A 41 3.53 -12.58 17.77
C LYS A 41 3.87 -11.16 18.23
N LEU A 42 3.29 -10.14 17.59
CA LEU A 42 3.58 -8.73 17.83
C LEU A 42 2.33 -8.00 18.31
N THR A 43 2.52 -7.03 19.19
CA THR A 43 1.45 -6.14 19.63
C THR A 43 1.13 -5.08 18.56
N LEU A 44 -0.07 -4.50 18.59
CA LEU A 44 -0.48 -3.45 17.65
C LEU A 44 0.52 -2.28 17.59
N SER A 45 1.13 -1.93 18.73
CA SER A 45 2.13 -0.87 18.81
C SER A 45 3.43 -1.23 18.09
N GLN A 46 3.90 -2.47 18.21
CA GLN A 46 5.12 -2.92 17.53
C GLN A 46 4.92 -3.03 16.02
N ILE A 47 3.73 -3.43 15.59
CA ILE A 47 3.37 -3.49 14.17
C ILE A 47 3.30 -2.07 13.58
N ALA A 48 2.65 -1.14 14.30
CA ALA A 48 2.60 0.28 13.93
C ALA A 48 4.00 0.87 13.73
N GLU A 49 4.92 0.60 14.67
CA GLU A 49 6.31 1.05 14.58
C GLU A 49 7.07 0.38 13.41
N ALA A 50 6.92 -0.93 13.22
CA ALA A 50 7.61 -1.67 12.16
C ALA A 50 7.14 -1.33 10.74
N THR A 51 5.89 -0.86 10.58
CA THR A 51 5.31 -0.52 9.28
C THR A 51 5.12 0.98 9.06
N GLU A 52 5.56 1.80 10.02
CA GLU A 52 5.35 3.26 10.02
C GLU A 52 3.85 3.63 9.86
N LEU A 53 2.96 2.78 10.37
CA LEU A 53 1.51 2.99 10.34
C LEU A 53 1.03 3.48 11.70
N SER A 54 -0.08 4.23 11.72
CA SER A 54 -0.72 4.58 12.98
C SER A 54 -1.37 3.34 13.63
N GLN A 55 -1.39 3.29 14.96
CA GLN A 55 -2.07 2.22 15.71
C GLN A 55 -3.53 2.05 15.30
N GLU A 56 -4.21 3.15 14.93
CA GLU A 56 -5.58 3.10 14.41
C GLU A 56 -5.69 2.35 13.09
N GLU A 57 -4.72 2.52 12.20
CA GLU A 57 -4.68 1.83 10.91
C GLU A 57 -4.42 0.33 11.10
N VAL A 58 -3.47 -0.03 11.98
CA VAL A 58 -3.21 -1.43 12.34
C VAL A 58 -4.45 -2.06 13.00
N LYS A 59 -5.18 -1.30 13.83
CA LYS A 59 -6.43 -1.74 14.46
C LYS A 59 -7.56 -1.94 13.44
N ARG A 60 -7.64 -1.11 12.39
CA ARG A 60 -8.57 -1.35 11.28
C ARG A 60 -8.22 -2.62 10.52
N LEU A 61 -6.93 -2.86 10.25
CA LEU A 61 -6.47 -4.06 9.55
C LEU A 61 -6.76 -5.35 10.33
N THR A 62 -6.60 -5.36 11.66
CA THR A 62 -6.94 -6.54 12.47
C THR A 62 -8.45 -6.85 12.44
N GLY A 63 -9.31 -5.82 12.39
CA GLY A 63 -10.76 -6.00 12.25
C GLY A 63 -11.19 -6.67 10.95
N THR A 64 -10.38 -6.56 9.89
CA THR A 64 -10.61 -7.22 8.59
C THR A 64 -10.08 -8.65 8.54
N LEU A 65 -9.08 -9.00 9.36
CA LEU A 65 -8.48 -10.33 9.43
C LEU A 65 -9.31 -11.36 10.23
N GLY A 66 -10.29 -10.91 11.01
CA GLY A 66 -11.04 -11.73 11.97
C GLY A 66 -12.38 -12.30 11.49
N VAL A 67 -12.59 -12.50 10.18
CA VAL A 67 -13.80 -13.12 9.59
C VAL A 67 -13.49 -14.40 8.84
#